data_AF-A0A9W3SIJ9-F1
#
_entry.id   AF-A0A9W3SIJ9-F1
#
_cell.length_a   1.000
_cell.length_b   1.000
_cell.length_c   1.000
_cell.angle_alpha   90.00
_cell.angle_beta   90.00
_cell.angle_gamma   90.00
#
_symmetry.space_group_name_H-M   'P 1'
#
loop_
_entity.id
_entity.type
_entity.pdbx_description
1 polymer ?
#
loop_
_entity_poly.entity_id
_entity_poly.type
_entity_poly.pdbx_seq_one_letter_code
_entity_poly.pdbx_strand_id
1 'polypeptide(L)' 'MTNVFYMELNDLDHELERSAEILRVLAHPVRLQIVHQLVRKQTLNVTELQQILKLPQSTVSQHLQNEKS' A
#
# COMPACT_ATOMS: atom_id res chain seq x y z
N MET A 1 2.44 -18.55 -34.90
CA MET A 1 1.35 -17.75 -34.30
C MET A 1 1.33 -18.07 -32.81
N THR A 2 2.21 -17.42 -32.05
CA THR A 2 2.14 -17.49 -30.59
C THR A 2 0.84 -16.81 -30.18
N ASN A 3 0.01 -17.59 -29.51
CA ASN A 3 -1.42 -17.38 -29.34
C ASN A 3 -1.69 -16.07 -28.57
N VAL A 4 -2.40 -15.11 -29.18
CA VAL A 4 -2.85 -13.86 -28.51
C VAL A 4 -3.59 -14.19 -27.20
N PHE A 5 -4.31 -15.31 -27.18
CA PHE A 5 -4.99 -15.84 -26.00
C PHE A 5 -4.08 -16.20 -24.81
N TYR A 6 -2.85 -16.69 -25.05
CA TYR A 6 -1.90 -16.97 -23.96
C TYR A 6 -1.27 -15.67 -23.39
N MET A 7 -1.28 -14.59 -24.16
CA MET A 7 -0.77 -13.29 -23.72
C MET A 7 -1.79 -12.61 -22.79
N GLU A 8 -3.08 -12.64 -23.14
CA GLU A 8 -4.17 -12.09 -22.32
C GLU A 8 -4.30 -12.79 -20.95
N LEU A 9 -4.06 -14.11 -20.87
CA LEU A 9 -4.07 -14.85 -19.60
C LEU A 9 -2.88 -14.47 -18.70
N ASN A 10 -1.68 -14.31 -19.28
CA ASN A 10 -0.51 -13.88 -18.52
C ASN A 10 -0.68 -12.44 -17.98
N ASP A 11 -1.31 -11.56 -18.75
CA ASP A 11 -1.58 -10.19 -18.31
C ASP A 11 -2.53 -10.17 -17.09
N LEU A 12 -3.58 -11.00 -17.10
CA LEU A 12 -4.49 -11.14 -15.96
C LEU A 12 -3.80 -11.68 -14.70
N ASP A 13 -2.97 -12.72 -14.84
CA ASP A 13 -2.23 -13.29 -13.71
C ASP A 13 -1.30 -12.25 -13.08
N HIS A 14 -0.60 -11.45 -13.89
CA HIS A 14 0.24 -10.36 -13.40
C HIS A 14 -0.56 -9.24 -12.70
N GLU A 15 -1.76 -8.90 -13.18
CA GLU A 15 -2.64 -7.94 -12.52
C GLU A 15 -3.12 -8.46 -11.15
N LEU A 16 -3.45 -9.75 -11.06
CA LEU A 16 -3.87 -10.39 -9.81
C LEU A 16 -2.71 -10.48 -8.80
N GLU A 17 -1.51 -10.86 -9.24
CA GLU A 17 -0.31 -10.87 -8.40
C GLU A 17 0.00 -9.47 -7.84
N ARG A 18 -0.05 -8.45 -8.70
CA ARG A 18 0.14 -7.05 -8.30
C ARG A 18 -0.91 -6.60 -7.29
N SER A 19 -2.18 -6.95 -7.53
CA SER A 19 -3.28 -6.61 -6.63
C SER A 19 -3.12 -7.30 -5.27
N ALA A 20 -2.75 -8.58 -5.26
CA ALA A 20 -2.48 -9.34 -4.06
C ALA A 20 -1.33 -8.74 -3.24
N GLU A 21 -0.25 -8.31 -3.91
CA GLU A 21 0.88 -7.67 -3.22
C GLU A 21 0.50 -6.33 -2.58
N ILE A 22 -0.27 -5.49 -3.28
CA ILE A 22 -0.80 -4.23 -2.73
C ILE A 22 -1.68 -4.52 -1.50
N LEU A 23 -2.61 -5.46 -1.61
CA LEU A 23 -3.49 -5.85 -0.51
C LEU A 23 -2.70 -6.38 0.69
N ARG A 24 -1.66 -7.19 0.45
CA ARG A 24 -0.78 -7.72 1.49
C ARG A 24 -0.06 -6.61 2.24
N VAL A 25 0.50 -5.63 1.52
CA VAL A 25 1.09 -4.44 2.14
C VAL A 25 0.02 -3.68 2.92
N LEU A 26 -1.17 -3.47 2.39
CA LEU A 26 -2.21 -2.70 3.07
C LEU A 26 -2.82 -3.39 4.29
N ALA A 27 -2.70 -4.71 4.45
CA ALA A 27 -3.37 -5.51 5.48
C ALA A 27 -2.98 -5.21 6.95
N HIS A 28 -2.16 -4.17 7.21
CA HIS A 28 -1.84 -3.72 8.57
C HIS A 28 -2.75 -2.54 8.99
N PRO A 29 -3.39 -2.58 10.17
CA PRO A 29 -4.34 -1.55 10.61
C PRO A 29 -3.78 -0.11 10.54
N VAL A 30 -2.52 0.09 10.94
CA VAL A 30 -1.88 1.41 10.88
C VAL A 30 -1.67 1.88 9.44
N ARG A 31 -1.36 0.98 8.51
CA ARG A 31 -1.18 1.34 7.08
C ARG A 31 -2.52 1.71 6.45
N LEU A 32 -3.60 1.01 6.78
CA LEU A 32 -4.96 1.41 6.39
C LEU A 32 -5.33 2.79 6.93
N GLN A 33 -4.98 3.09 8.18
CA GLN A 33 -5.21 4.42 8.76
C GLN A 33 -4.42 5.50 8.02
N ILE A 34 -3.14 5.26 7.69
CA ILE A 34 -2.32 6.19 6.90
C ILE A 34 -3.00 6.46 5.55
N VAL A 35 -3.37 5.42 4.81
CA VAL A 35 -4.05 5.57 3.50
C VAL A 35 -5.38 6.32 3.65
N HIS A 36 -6.19 5.99 4.65
CA HIS A 36 -7.44 6.70 4.91
C HIS A 36 -7.24 8.20 5.12
N GLN A 37 -6.21 8.60 5.88
CA GLN A 37 -5.91 10.01 6.11
C GLN A 37 -5.41 10.71 4.84
N LEU A 38 -4.56 10.05 4.05
CA LEU A 38 -4.07 10.58 2.78
C LEU A 38 -5.19 10.76 1.76
N VAL A 39 -6.12 9.80 1.65
CA VAL A 39 -7.31 9.93 0.79
C VAL A 39 -8.17 11.14 1.20
N ARG A 40 -8.30 11.41 2.51
CA ARG A 40 -9.13 12.51 3.01
C ARG A 40 -8.46 13.89 2.93
N LYS A 41 -7.15 13.97 3.12
CA LYS A 41 -6.41 15.24 3.25
C LYS A 41 -5.44 15.54 2.11
N GLN A 42 -5.37 14.67 1.11
CA GLN A 42 -4.48 14.69 -0.06
C GLN A 42 -2.99 14.55 0.25
N THR A 43 -2.42 15.41 1.09
CA THR A 43 -0.99 15.41 1.43
C THR A 43 -0.81 15.59 2.92
N LEU A 44 0.03 14.75 3.52
CA LEU A 44 0.42 14.85 4.93
C LEU A 44 1.91 14.56 5.05
N ASN A 45 2.60 15.33 5.90
CA ASN A 45 3.96 15.03 6.30
C ASN A 45 3.99 14.04 7.50
N VAL A 46 5.18 13.54 7.81
CA VAL A 46 5.37 12.52 8.85
C VAL A 46 4.96 13.03 10.25
N THR A 47 5.19 14.31 10.55
CA THR A 47 4.80 14.91 11.83
C THR A 47 3.29 15.00 11.99
N GLU A 48 2.57 15.35 10.92
CA GLU A 48 1.10 15.37 10.90
C GLU A 48 0.53 13.96 11.10
N LEU A 49 1.09 12.96 10.41
CA LEU A 49 0.71 11.55 10.59
C LEU A 49 0.97 11.06 12.01
N GLN A 50 2.12 11.41 12.60
CA GLN A 50 2.44 11.12 14.00
C GLN A 50 1.40 11.70 14.95
N GLN A 51 1.01 12.96 14.77
CA GLN A 51 -0.01 13.61 15.61
C GLN A 51 -1.39 12.97 15.47
N ILE A 52 -1.78 12.58 14.25
CA ILE A 52 -3.08 11.95 13.98
C ILE A 52 -3.13 10.52 14.54
N LEU A 53 -2.10 9.72 14.28
CA LEU A 53 -2.05 8.30 14.65
C LEU A 53 -1.66 8.09 16.12
N LYS A 54 -1.10 9.11 16.77
CA LYS A 54 -0.60 9.06 18.16
C LYS A 54 0.43 7.94 18.35
N LEU A 55 1.29 7.76 17.36
CA LEU A 55 2.40 6.80 17.36
C LEU A 55 3.74 7.54 17.37
N PRO A 56 4.83 6.93 17.86
CA PRO A 56 6.17 7.48 17.71
C PRO A 56 6.51 7.74 16.23
N GLN A 57 7.24 8.82 15.96
CA GLN A 57 7.64 9.16 14.58
C GLN A 57 8.41 8.02 13.90
N SER A 58 9.28 7.32 14.64
CA SER A 58 10.01 6.15 14.13
C SER A 58 9.08 5.03 13.66
N THR A 59 8.00 4.77 14.40
CA THR A 59 6.97 3.79 14.03
C THR A 59 6.18 4.22 12.80
N VAL A 60 5.84 5.51 12.70
CA VAL A 60 5.19 6.05 11.48
C VAL A 60 6.11 5.92 10.28
N SER A 61 7.38 6.32 10.40
CA SER A 61 8.38 6.17 9.34
C SER A 61 8.56 4.71 8.93
N GLN A 62 8.58 3.77 9.88
CA GLN A 62 8.68 2.35 9.60
C GLN A 62 7.50 1.84 8.77
N HIS A 63 6.27 2.26 9.09
CA HIS A 63 5.10 1.91 8.28
C HIS A 63 5.10 2.55 6.89
N LEU A 64 5.76 3.69 6.70
CA LEU A 64 5.94 4.34 5.40
C LEU A 64 7.07 3.72 4.56
N GLN A 65 8.10 3.15 5.20
CA GLN A 65 9.28 2.59 4.54
C GLN A 65 9.08 1.17 4.00
N ASN A 66 7.86 0.64 3.97
CA ASN A 66 7.55 -0.73 3.54
C ASN A 66 8.28 -1.83 4.33
N GLU A 67 8.72 -1.56 5.57
CA GLU A 67 9.41 -2.54 6.39
C GLU A 67 8.40 -3.60 6.88
N LYS A 68 8.39 -4.70 6.10
CA LYS A 68 7.69 -5.98 6.19
C LYS A 68 6.16 -5.95 6.14
N SER A 69 5.66 -6.49 5.03
CA SER A 69 4.41 -7.26 4.95
C SER A 69 4.49 -8.51 5.81
#